data_AF-M5F536-F1
#
_entry.id   AF-M5F536-F1
#
_cell.length_a   1.000
_cell.length_b   1.000
_cell.length_c   1.000
_cell.angle_alpha   90.00
_cell.angle_beta   90.00
_cell.angle_gamma   90.00
#
_symmetry.space_group_name_H-M   'P 1'
#
loop_
_entity.id
_entity.type
_entity.pdbx_description
1 polymer ?
#
loop_
_entity_poly.entity_id
_entity_poly.type
_entity_poly.pdbx_seq_one_letter_code
_entity_poly.pdbx_strand_id
1 'polypeptide(L)'
;MAVSLRPYGSDSPDSGYIAWTPVPLVVASPLGGTLRISSRSAVGSAARVVFLQDRNQPPQSEIEVDLQAGEERTIFIAGEFQPGERHSGASVDAKDVTLEARWSHEPETVVAAVEIMIRVRRNANELSDQARNDFLFALAKLNGILVDTDPTPGPGRGIYVTDFVKMHVQGATDSEHGDSHFLPWHRLYLMDLERLLQAIKPTVTLPYWRFDQAAPNLFTEGFMGAIDEIPRDSREPGGAIDSGATTPPARLALDNPLSRWQIGDVQGIPRTARFDPQSGEATGLVLPDGRDFRLTSQDVTLGMGGGVAPDDPEEAKLGSLTLPKSFARMEGTPHGAAHMSFNGRINNVPVAPEDPLFFLLHCNIDRLWALWQGMFERDDQNDIRTYPYQQAGDADPWEIIDARQWPWDGGTSQPGSMLPPGTRKENFTRSDLVVNFPNNSPRIENAIDPYANHNSDHYLGFGYDDVPYNHVEPPIS
;
A
#
# COMPACT_ATOMS: atom_id res chain seq x y z
N MET A 1 6.22 2.52 -39.46
CA MET A 1 6.15 2.20 -38.01
C MET A 1 7.32 1.27 -37.68
N ALA A 2 7.73 1.18 -36.42
CA ALA A 2 8.75 0.23 -35.95
C ALA A 2 8.08 -0.83 -35.05
N VAL A 3 8.81 -1.89 -34.68
CA VAL A 3 8.34 -2.80 -33.63
C VAL A 3 8.17 -2.00 -32.33
N SER A 4 7.11 -2.26 -31.56
CA SER A 4 6.87 -1.59 -30.29
C SER A 4 6.49 -2.57 -29.19
N LEU A 5 7.04 -2.33 -28.00
CA LEU A 5 6.66 -2.97 -26.74
C LEU A 5 5.96 -1.92 -25.88
N ARG A 6 4.67 -2.13 -25.55
CA ARG A 6 3.87 -1.18 -24.78
C ARG A 6 3.29 -1.87 -23.54
N PRO A 7 3.99 -1.79 -22.40
CA PRO A 7 3.45 -2.22 -21.11
C PRO A 7 2.16 -1.45 -20.82
N TYR A 8 1.16 -2.16 -20.31
CA TYR A 8 -0.19 -1.72 -19.94
C TYR A 8 -0.48 -0.21 -20.12
N GLY A 9 -1.27 0.11 -21.15
CA GLY A 9 -2.07 1.33 -21.19
C GLY A 9 -1.41 2.63 -21.65
N SER A 10 -0.16 2.68 -22.15
CA SER A 10 0.31 3.98 -22.67
C SER A 10 1.40 3.99 -23.74
N ASP A 11 1.35 5.07 -24.54
CA ASP A 11 2.48 5.67 -25.25
C ASP A 11 3.25 6.66 -24.33
N SER A 12 3.14 6.55 -23.00
CA SER A 12 3.67 7.49 -22.01
C SER A 12 5.10 7.12 -21.57
N PRO A 13 6.00 8.10 -21.36
CA PRO A 13 7.31 7.86 -20.73
C PRO A 13 7.22 7.36 -19.27
N ASP A 14 6.06 7.56 -18.61
CA ASP A 14 5.78 7.10 -17.25
C ASP A 14 5.26 5.65 -17.19
N SER A 15 5.32 4.92 -18.31
CA SER A 15 5.03 3.49 -18.39
C SER A 15 6.15 2.63 -17.81
N GLY A 16 5.83 1.34 -17.64
CA GLY A 16 6.80 0.32 -17.23
C GLY A 16 6.90 0.11 -15.72
N TYR A 17 5.89 0.48 -14.96
CA TYR A 17 5.79 0.10 -13.55
C TYR A 17 4.86 -1.11 -13.42
N ILE A 18 5.42 -2.23 -12.99
CA ILE A 18 4.66 -3.48 -12.78
C ILE A 18 4.86 -3.97 -11.36
N ALA A 19 3.97 -4.83 -10.88
CA ALA A 19 4.15 -5.54 -9.61
C ALA A 19 4.42 -7.04 -9.88
N TRP A 20 4.14 -7.88 -8.88
CA TRP A 20 4.18 -9.33 -9.04
C TRP A 20 3.06 -9.87 -9.93
N THR A 21 1.93 -9.18 -9.96
CA THR A 21 0.77 -9.58 -10.75
C THR A 21 1.03 -9.44 -12.26
N PRO A 22 0.65 -10.43 -13.08
CA PRO A 22 0.72 -10.31 -14.54
C PRO A 22 -0.10 -9.14 -15.08
N VAL A 23 0.54 -8.28 -15.87
CA VAL A 23 -0.10 -7.17 -16.58
C VAL A 23 0.12 -7.29 -18.09
N PRO A 24 -0.84 -6.82 -18.90
CA PRO A 24 -0.71 -6.81 -20.35
C PRO A 24 0.54 -6.08 -20.87
N LEU A 25 1.15 -6.64 -21.90
CA LEU A 25 2.18 -6.05 -22.76
C LEU A 25 1.71 -6.17 -24.21
N VAL A 26 1.43 -5.03 -24.85
CA VAL A 26 1.05 -5.00 -26.27
C VAL A 26 2.32 -5.00 -27.11
N VAL A 27 2.44 -6.00 -27.97
CA VAL A 27 3.51 -6.18 -28.94
C VAL A 27 2.94 -5.89 -30.32
N ALA A 28 3.52 -4.92 -31.03
CA ALA A 28 3.09 -4.58 -32.38
C ALA A 28 4.26 -4.65 -33.36
N SER A 29 3.98 -5.14 -34.57
CA SER A 29 4.98 -5.19 -35.64
C SER A 29 4.41 -4.78 -36.99
N PRO A 30 5.05 -3.83 -37.70
CA PRO A 30 4.61 -3.39 -39.02
C PRO A 30 4.96 -4.37 -40.15
N LEU A 31 5.97 -5.21 -39.95
CA LEU A 31 6.51 -6.10 -40.99
C LEU A 31 5.99 -7.55 -40.86
N GLY A 32 5.48 -7.91 -39.67
CA GLY A 32 5.16 -9.30 -39.34
C GLY A 32 6.42 -10.16 -39.16
N GLY A 33 6.24 -11.37 -38.63
CA GLY A 33 7.30 -12.31 -38.29
C GLY A 33 7.28 -12.70 -36.80
N THR A 34 8.25 -13.52 -36.42
CA THR A 34 8.40 -14.03 -35.05
C THR A 34 9.39 -13.16 -34.28
N LEU A 35 8.92 -12.53 -33.20
CA LEU A 35 9.74 -11.80 -32.24
C LEU A 35 10.02 -12.67 -31.02
N ARG A 36 11.28 -12.75 -30.60
CA ARG A 36 11.68 -13.22 -29.28
C ARG A 36 11.78 -12.03 -28.33
N ILE A 37 11.12 -12.12 -27.19
CA ILE A 37 11.12 -11.10 -26.15
C ILE A 37 11.73 -11.71 -24.88
N SER A 38 12.71 -11.02 -24.30
CA SER A 38 13.38 -11.42 -23.06
C SER A 38 13.64 -10.20 -22.18
N SER A 39 14.05 -10.42 -20.93
CA SER A 39 14.38 -9.37 -19.98
C SER A 39 15.87 -9.37 -19.63
N ARG A 40 16.43 -8.17 -19.42
CA ARG A 40 17.81 -7.94 -18.99
C ARG A 40 17.84 -6.99 -17.80
N SER A 41 18.35 -7.45 -16.68
CA SER A 41 18.50 -6.65 -15.46
C SER A 41 19.74 -5.76 -15.51
N ALA A 42 19.68 -4.61 -14.84
CA ALA A 42 20.84 -3.77 -14.59
C ALA A 42 21.88 -4.51 -13.73
N VAL A 43 23.15 -4.11 -13.85
CA VAL A 43 24.25 -4.71 -13.08
C VAL A 43 23.99 -4.53 -11.58
N GLY A 44 23.95 -5.64 -10.84
CA GLY A 44 23.70 -5.65 -9.40
C GLY A 44 22.23 -5.72 -9.00
N SER A 45 21.28 -5.66 -9.96
CA SER A 45 19.87 -5.91 -9.69
C SER A 45 19.55 -7.40 -9.81
N ALA A 46 18.79 -7.91 -8.85
CA ALA A 46 18.19 -9.25 -8.90
C ALA A 46 16.81 -9.24 -9.60
N ALA A 47 16.31 -8.06 -10.01
CA ALA A 47 14.98 -7.92 -10.60
C ALA A 47 14.86 -8.67 -11.91
N ARG A 48 13.83 -9.50 -12.04
CA ARG A 48 13.55 -10.30 -13.25
C ARG A 48 12.10 -10.20 -13.63
N VAL A 49 11.86 -10.19 -14.94
CA VAL A 49 10.51 -10.17 -15.52
C VAL A 49 10.28 -11.48 -16.25
N VAL A 50 9.15 -12.11 -15.96
CA VAL A 50 8.63 -13.30 -16.65
C VAL A 50 7.54 -12.92 -17.64
N PHE A 51 7.36 -13.77 -18.65
CA PHE A 51 6.43 -13.60 -19.75
C PHE A 51 5.39 -14.71 -19.77
N LEU A 52 4.16 -14.39 -20.12
CA LEU A 52 3.05 -15.34 -20.19
C LEU A 52 2.25 -15.10 -21.47
N GLN A 53 1.86 -16.18 -22.16
CA GLN A 53 0.99 -16.08 -23.35
C GLN A 53 -0.40 -15.56 -23.00
N ASP A 54 -0.89 -15.94 -21.82
CA ASP A 54 -2.12 -15.48 -21.20
C ASP A 54 -1.90 -15.43 -19.68
N ARG A 55 -2.70 -14.64 -18.95
CA ARG A 55 -2.60 -14.47 -17.50
C ARG A 55 -2.59 -15.79 -16.73
N ASN A 56 -3.28 -16.82 -17.24
CA ASN A 56 -3.41 -18.12 -16.58
C ASN A 56 -2.40 -19.19 -17.07
N GLN A 57 -1.51 -18.83 -18.00
CA GLN A 57 -0.50 -19.76 -18.52
C GLN A 57 0.77 -19.73 -17.65
N PRO A 58 1.61 -20.78 -17.67
CA PRO A 58 2.86 -20.78 -16.92
C PRO A 58 3.83 -19.66 -17.37
N PRO A 59 4.55 -19.02 -16.43
CA PRO A 59 5.55 -18.02 -16.75
C PRO A 59 6.77 -18.61 -17.44
N GLN A 60 7.38 -17.81 -18.32
CA GLN A 60 8.58 -18.13 -19.09
C GLN A 60 9.62 -17.02 -18.95
N SER A 61 10.91 -17.34 -19.03
CA SER A 61 12.00 -16.35 -18.96
C SER A 61 12.18 -15.56 -20.27
N GLU A 62 11.70 -16.11 -21.38
CA GLU A 62 11.58 -15.47 -22.69
C GLU A 62 10.32 -16.00 -23.39
N ILE A 63 9.83 -15.28 -24.39
CA ILE A 63 8.63 -15.67 -25.14
C ILE A 63 8.79 -15.36 -26.63
N GLU A 64 8.27 -16.24 -27.48
CA GLU A 64 8.15 -15.98 -28.91
C GLU A 64 6.73 -15.55 -29.26
N VAL A 65 6.62 -14.50 -30.07
CA VAL A 65 5.38 -13.85 -30.48
C VAL A 65 5.34 -13.77 -32.00
N ASP A 66 4.48 -14.58 -32.61
CA ASP A 66 4.20 -14.54 -34.04
C ASP A 66 3.20 -13.45 -34.37
N LEU A 67 3.56 -12.54 -35.28
CA LEU A 67 2.71 -11.43 -35.72
C LEU A 67 2.56 -11.42 -37.24
N GLN A 68 1.36 -11.17 -37.73
CA GLN A 68 1.14 -10.72 -39.10
C GLN A 68 1.56 -9.25 -39.26
N ALA A 69 1.78 -8.82 -40.50
CA ALA A 69 2.13 -7.43 -40.77
C ALA A 69 1.00 -6.48 -40.34
N GLY A 70 1.31 -5.55 -39.42
CA GLY A 70 0.35 -4.60 -38.86
C GLY A 70 -0.52 -5.17 -37.73
N GLU A 71 -0.27 -6.40 -37.28
CA GLU A 71 -0.95 -7.00 -36.13
C GLU A 71 -0.39 -6.42 -34.82
N GLU A 72 -1.30 -6.24 -33.84
CA GLU A 72 -0.96 -6.08 -32.44
C GLU A 72 -1.40 -7.33 -31.68
N ARG A 73 -0.53 -7.84 -30.82
CA ARG A 73 -0.84 -8.96 -29.93
C ARG A 73 -0.55 -8.58 -28.49
N THR A 74 -1.47 -8.96 -27.61
CA THR A 74 -1.28 -8.83 -26.17
C THR A 74 -0.70 -10.13 -25.62
N ILE A 75 0.43 -10.02 -24.94
CA ILE A 75 0.95 -11.03 -24.01
C ILE A 75 0.91 -10.43 -22.60
N PHE A 76 1.39 -11.15 -21.59
CA PHE A 76 1.49 -10.66 -20.22
C PHE A 76 2.93 -10.69 -19.72
N ILE A 77 3.25 -9.74 -18.84
CA ILE A 77 4.51 -9.67 -18.11
C ILE A 77 4.26 -9.54 -16.61
N ALA A 78 5.14 -10.10 -15.80
CA ALA A 78 5.05 -10.03 -14.34
C ALA A 78 6.45 -9.94 -13.73
N GLY A 79 6.57 -9.36 -12.53
CA GLY A 79 7.79 -9.52 -11.74
C GLY A 79 7.97 -10.98 -11.28
N GLU A 80 9.17 -11.52 -11.39
CA GLU A 80 9.52 -12.83 -10.84
C GLU A 80 9.74 -12.69 -9.32
N PHE A 81 8.84 -13.26 -8.53
CA PHE A 81 8.97 -13.31 -7.08
C PHE A 81 10.10 -14.29 -6.71
N GLN A 82 11.16 -13.79 -6.06
CA GLN A 82 12.38 -14.52 -5.77
C GLN A 82 12.67 -14.54 -4.26
N PRO A 83 12.05 -15.45 -3.49
CA PRO A 83 12.29 -15.59 -2.06
C PRO A 83 13.78 -15.74 -1.74
N GLY A 84 14.24 -15.05 -0.70
CA GLY A 84 15.65 -15.07 -0.25
C GLY A 84 16.54 -14.03 -0.93
N GLU A 85 16.10 -13.44 -2.05
CA GLU A 85 16.71 -12.22 -2.58
C GLU A 85 16.23 -10.99 -1.80
N ARG A 86 17.01 -9.91 -1.83
CA ARG A 86 16.59 -8.64 -1.23
C ARG A 86 15.27 -8.18 -1.86
N HIS A 87 14.28 -7.82 -1.03
CA HIS A 87 12.91 -7.46 -1.46
C HIS A 87 12.25 -8.52 -2.36
N SER A 88 12.58 -9.79 -2.17
CA SER A 88 12.14 -10.92 -3.01
C SER A 88 12.39 -10.68 -4.51
N GLY A 89 13.50 -10.01 -4.84
CA GLY A 89 13.86 -9.68 -6.22
C GLY A 89 13.10 -8.50 -6.82
N ALA A 90 12.47 -7.64 -6.02
CA ALA A 90 11.91 -6.39 -6.52
C ALA A 90 13.00 -5.39 -6.92
N SER A 91 12.68 -4.46 -7.80
CA SER A 91 13.60 -3.38 -8.18
C SER A 91 14.04 -2.57 -6.96
N VAL A 92 15.32 -2.25 -6.81
CA VAL A 92 15.79 -1.35 -5.73
C VAL A 92 15.83 0.10 -6.20
N ASP A 93 16.11 0.28 -7.48
CA ASP A 93 16.20 1.55 -8.18
C ASP A 93 15.14 1.65 -9.28
N ALA A 94 14.97 2.85 -9.81
CA ALA A 94 14.00 3.10 -10.87
C ALA A 94 14.43 2.40 -12.18
N LYS A 95 13.48 1.69 -12.80
CA LYS A 95 13.59 1.17 -14.16
C LYS A 95 14.84 0.29 -14.40
N ASP A 96 15.15 -0.58 -13.45
CA ASP A 96 16.35 -1.42 -13.43
C ASP A 96 16.25 -2.74 -14.25
N VAL A 97 15.18 -2.92 -15.02
CA VAL A 97 15.01 -4.03 -15.97
C VAL A 97 14.72 -3.47 -17.36
N THR A 98 15.32 -4.05 -18.41
CA THR A 98 14.98 -3.74 -19.81
C THR A 98 14.35 -4.96 -20.47
N LEU A 99 13.17 -4.82 -21.06
CA LEU A 99 12.62 -5.83 -21.98
C LEU A 99 13.17 -5.55 -23.37
N GLU A 100 13.65 -6.58 -24.05
CA GLU A 100 14.25 -6.49 -25.38
C GLU A 100 13.48 -7.40 -26.33
N ALA A 101 13.04 -6.85 -27.47
CA ALA A 101 12.51 -7.62 -28.58
C ALA A 101 13.58 -7.77 -29.66
N ARG A 102 13.75 -8.99 -30.14
CA ARG A 102 14.69 -9.39 -31.20
C ARG A 102 13.93 -10.24 -32.21
N TRP A 103 14.25 -10.14 -33.48
CA TRP A 103 13.67 -11.08 -34.45
C TRP A 103 14.28 -12.47 -34.25
N SER A 104 13.48 -13.53 -34.30
CA SER A 104 14.01 -14.90 -34.11
C SER A 104 15.03 -15.29 -35.18
N HIS A 105 15.00 -14.67 -36.37
CA HIS A 105 15.99 -14.88 -37.44
C HIS A 105 17.21 -13.95 -37.34
N GLU A 106 17.18 -12.91 -36.50
CA GLU A 106 18.28 -11.97 -36.25
C GLU A 106 18.44 -11.70 -34.74
N PRO A 107 18.82 -12.72 -33.94
CA PRO A 107 18.78 -12.65 -32.48
C PRO A 107 19.75 -11.61 -31.89
N GLU A 108 20.81 -11.23 -32.61
CA GLU A 108 21.83 -10.30 -32.11
C GLU A 108 21.35 -8.84 -32.11
N THR A 109 20.29 -8.50 -32.84
CA THR A 109 19.82 -7.12 -33.02
C THR A 109 18.55 -6.85 -32.20
N VAL A 110 18.64 -5.91 -31.25
CA VAL A 110 17.45 -5.37 -30.56
C VAL A 110 16.67 -4.49 -31.52
N VAL A 111 15.39 -4.80 -31.73
CA VAL A 111 14.50 -4.04 -32.61
C VAL A 111 13.47 -3.19 -31.86
N ALA A 112 13.23 -3.50 -30.58
CA ALA A 112 12.52 -2.64 -29.65
C ALA A 112 12.97 -2.93 -28.22
N ALA A 113 12.89 -1.93 -27.35
CA ALA A 113 13.15 -2.09 -25.93
C ALA A 113 12.24 -1.19 -25.08
N VAL A 114 11.94 -1.62 -23.86
CA VAL A 114 11.22 -0.81 -22.87
C VAL A 114 11.81 -1.06 -21.48
N GLU A 115 11.99 0.01 -20.71
CA GLU A 115 12.49 -0.07 -19.34
C GLU A 115 11.34 -0.30 -18.35
N ILE A 116 11.56 -1.18 -17.38
CA ILE A 116 10.59 -1.68 -16.42
C ILE A 116 11.14 -1.56 -15.00
N MET A 117 10.26 -1.22 -14.06
CA MET A 117 10.48 -1.28 -12.63
C MET A 117 9.44 -2.22 -12.00
N ILE A 118 9.91 -3.22 -11.26
CA ILE A 118 9.09 -4.04 -10.38
C ILE A 118 8.86 -3.23 -9.10
N ARG A 119 7.78 -2.46 -9.11
CA ARG A 119 7.44 -1.44 -8.13
C ARG A 119 6.47 -2.02 -7.09
N VAL A 120 6.97 -2.23 -5.88
CA VAL A 120 6.24 -2.79 -4.73
C VAL A 120 6.38 -1.90 -3.50
N ARG A 121 5.44 -2.02 -2.56
CA ARG A 121 5.54 -1.44 -1.22
C ARG A 121 6.59 -2.22 -0.44
N ARG A 122 7.48 -1.50 0.24
CA ARG A 122 8.65 -2.09 0.92
C ARG A 122 8.69 -1.73 2.39
N ASN A 123 9.41 -2.54 3.17
CA ASN A 123 9.72 -2.21 4.54
C ASN A 123 10.43 -0.85 4.58
N ALA A 124 9.86 0.09 5.32
CA ALA A 124 10.40 1.45 5.44
C ALA A 124 11.83 1.45 5.99
N ASN A 125 12.20 0.42 6.77
CA ASN A 125 13.54 0.26 7.33
C ASN A 125 14.61 -0.14 6.29
N GLU A 126 14.21 -0.55 5.09
CA GLU A 126 15.09 -1.12 4.07
C GLU A 126 15.12 -0.33 2.76
N LEU A 127 14.44 0.81 2.70
CA LEU A 127 14.43 1.68 1.54
C LEU A 127 15.84 2.14 1.15
N SER A 128 16.09 2.24 -0.16
CA SER A 128 17.24 3.00 -0.66
C SER A 128 17.06 4.49 -0.36
N ASP A 129 18.17 5.24 -0.32
CA ASP A 129 18.12 6.68 -0.13
C ASP A 129 17.28 7.36 -1.22
N GLN A 130 17.37 6.89 -2.47
CA GLN A 130 16.59 7.43 -3.58
C GLN A 130 15.08 7.20 -3.38
N ALA A 131 14.67 5.98 -3.02
CA ALA A 131 13.26 5.67 -2.77
C ALA A 131 12.70 6.47 -1.59
N ARG A 132 13.47 6.60 -0.50
CA ARG A 132 13.11 7.45 0.64
C ARG A 132 12.92 8.90 0.24
N ASN A 133 13.87 9.47 -0.51
CA ASN A 133 13.84 10.87 -0.92
C ASN A 133 12.68 11.16 -1.89
N ASP A 134 12.41 10.26 -2.84
CA ASP A 134 11.27 10.36 -3.76
C ASP A 134 9.93 10.36 -3.01
N PHE A 135 9.79 9.48 -2.01
CA PHE A 135 8.60 9.43 -1.15
C PHE A 135 8.42 10.72 -0.35
N LEU A 136 9.47 11.20 0.34
CA LEU A 136 9.42 12.43 1.14
C LEU A 136 9.10 13.66 0.27
N PHE A 137 9.68 13.73 -0.93
CA PHE A 137 9.40 14.80 -1.89
C PHE A 137 7.94 14.82 -2.31
N ALA A 138 7.38 13.69 -2.73
CA ALA A 138 5.99 13.59 -3.15
C ALA A 138 5.01 13.89 -2.00
N LEU A 139 5.28 13.36 -0.81
CA LEU A 139 4.43 13.57 0.36
C LEU A 139 4.44 15.04 0.81
N ALA A 140 5.61 15.69 0.83
CA ALA A 140 5.73 17.10 1.18
C ALA A 140 4.94 18.00 0.20
N LYS A 141 4.97 17.69 -1.11
CA LYS A 141 4.15 18.38 -2.10
C LYS A 141 2.66 18.26 -1.81
N LEU A 142 2.17 17.06 -1.45
CA LEU A 142 0.75 16.87 -1.11
C LEU A 142 0.36 17.62 0.17
N ASN A 143 1.27 17.79 1.13
CA ASN A 143 1.05 18.64 2.30
C ASN A 143 0.96 20.14 1.95
N GLY A 144 1.44 20.53 0.76
CA GLY A 144 1.47 21.90 0.25
C GLY A 144 2.80 22.61 0.50
N ILE A 145 3.85 21.88 0.85
CA ILE A 145 5.20 22.41 1.06
C ILE A 145 5.82 22.71 -0.31
N LEU A 146 6.36 23.92 -0.48
CA LEU A 146 7.07 24.32 -1.69
C LEU A 146 8.48 23.71 -1.70
N VAL A 147 8.58 22.46 -2.14
CA VAL A 147 9.87 21.76 -2.25
C VAL A 147 10.66 22.10 -3.52
N ASP A 148 10.03 22.74 -4.52
CA ASP A 148 10.65 23.05 -5.81
C ASP A 148 11.33 24.45 -5.88
N THR A 149 11.00 25.37 -4.96
CA THR A 149 11.51 26.76 -4.95
C THR A 149 11.51 27.33 -3.53
N ASP A 150 12.52 28.17 -3.20
CA ASP A 150 12.78 28.88 -1.93
C ASP A 150 11.88 28.46 -0.73
N PRO A 151 12.38 27.62 0.20
CA PRO A 151 11.56 26.87 1.15
C PRO A 151 10.90 27.80 2.17
N THR A 152 9.68 28.19 1.87
CA THR A 152 8.74 28.77 2.84
C THR A 152 7.80 27.67 3.32
N PRO A 153 7.37 27.68 4.60
CA PRO A 153 6.34 26.76 5.07
C PRO A 153 5.12 26.81 4.14
N GLY A 154 4.67 25.65 3.68
CA GLY A 154 3.37 25.54 3.03
C GLY A 154 2.27 25.95 4.00
N PRO A 155 1.07 26.35 3.56
CA PRO A 155 0.02 26.83 4.46
C PRO A 155 -0.55 25.75 5.41
N GLY A 156 -0.02 24.52 5.40
CA GLY A 156 -0.63 23.36 6.05
C GLY A 156 -2.03 23.05 5.50
N ARG A 157 -2.24 23.32 4.21
CA ARG A 157 -3.55 23.28 3.52
C ARG A 157 -3.47 22.64 2.13
N GLY A 158 -2.45 21.81 1.87
CA GLY A 158 -2.40 21.01 0.65
C GLY A 158 -3.50 19.93 0.62
N ILE A 159 -3.55 19.17 -0.48
CA ILE A 159 -4.55 18.11 -0.67
C ILE A 159 -4.50 17.03 0.41
N TYR A 160 -3.32 16.76 0.98
CA TYR A 160 -3.18 15.87 2.13
C TYR A 160 -4.06 16.33 3.31
N VAL A 161 -4.05 17.64 3.61
CA VAL A 161 -4.77 18.19 4.77
C VAL A 161 -6.24 18.45 4.48
N THR A 162 -6.53 18.94 3.27
CA THR A 162 -7.89 19.34 2.88
C THR A 162 -8.77 18.15 2.52
N ASP A 163 -8.16 17.05 2.08
CA ASP A 163 -8.88 15.84 1.71
C ASP A 163 -8.55 14.71 2.71
N PHE A 164 -7.33 14.16 2.73
CA PHE A 164 -7.02 12.92 3.47
C PHE A 164 -7.25 13.02 4.98
N VAL A 165 -6.68 14.03 5.64
CA VAL A 165 -6.95 14.28 7.09
C VAL A 165 -8.44 14.49 7.38
N LYS A 166 -9.22 14.94 6.40
CA LYS A 166 -10.66 15.18 6.56
C LYS A 166 -11.53 13.98 6.17
N MET A 167 -10.96 12.94 5.57
CA MET A 167 -11.65 11.65 5.40
C MET A 167 -11.77 11.01 6.78
N HIS A 168 -10.63 10.79 7.43
CA HIS A 168 -10.60 10.11 8.71
C HIS A 168 -10.89 11.05 9.90
N VAL A 169 -12.16 11.16 10.30
CA VAL A 169 -12.61 12.06 11.36
C VAL A 169 -13.71 11.41 12.22
N GLN A 170 -14.05 12.03 13.35
CA GLN A 170 -14.98 11.48 14.34
C GLN A 170 -16.37 11.13 13.76
N GLY A 171 -16.85 11.87 12.76
CA GLY A 171 -18.14 11.59 12.13
C GLY A 171 -18.09 10.47 11.07
N ALA A 172 -16.90 10.07 10.62
CA ALA A 172 -16.70 8.99 9.65
C ALA A 172 -16.33 7.65 10.31
N THR A 173 -16.11 7.63 11.63
CA THR A 173 -15.62 6.43 12.34
C THR A 173 -16.48 5.20 12.05
N ASP A 174 -17.81 5.33 12.03
CA ASP A 174 -18.71 4.21 11.75
C ASP A 174 -18.57 3.63 10.33
N SER A 175 -18.04 4.40 9.36
CA SER A 175 -17.78 3.92 8.00
C SER A 175 -16.36 3.40 7.77
N GLU A 176 -15.48 3.54 8.77
CA GLU A 176 -14.05 3.27 8.61
C GLU A 176 -13.52 2.26 9.64
N HIS A 177 -14.21 2.12 10.78
CA HIS A 177 -13.77 1.38 11.96
C HIS A 177 -14.91 0.55 12.56
N GLY A 178 -14.56 -0.48 13.35
CA GLY A 178 -15.48 -1.18 14.24
C GLY A 178 -15.94 -2.56 13.76
N ASP A 179 -15.68 -2.94 12.51
CA ASP A 179 -16.08 -4.23 11.94
C ASP A 179 -15.26 -4.64 10.70
N SER A 180 -15.78 -5.58 9.90
CA SER A 180 -15.15 -6.11 8.70
C SER A 180 -14.85 -5.10 7.59
N HIS A 181 -15.51 -3.93 7.50
CA HIS A 181 -15.15 -2.94 6.47
C HIS A 181 -13.84 -2.20 6.78
N PHE A 182 -13.31 -2.29 8.01
CA PHE A 182 -12.09 -1.62 8.42
C PHE A 182 -10.93 -1.86 7.43
N LEU A 183 -10.64 -3.12 7.09
CA LEU A 183 -9.53 -3.46 6.20
C LEU A 183 -9.76 -3.01 4.74
N PRO A 184 -10.91 -3.33 4.10
CA PRO A 184 -11.25 -2.80 2.77
C PRO A 184 -11.15 -1.28 2.67
N TRP A 185 -11.72 -0.55 3.62
CA TRP A 185 -11.77 0.91 3.58
C TRP A 185 -10.36 1.51 3.65
N HIS A 186 -9.54 1.04 4.60
CA HIS A 186 -8.17 1.53 4.75
C HIS A 186 -7.30 1.16 3.55
N ARG A 187 -7.49 -0.01 2.91
CA ARG A 187 -6.78 -0.35 1.66
C ARG A 187 -7.08 0.65 0.53
N LEU A 188 -8.34 1.03 0.37
CA LEU A 188 -8.75 2.06 -0.60
C LEU A 188 -8.16 3.43 -0.25
N TYR A 189 -8.11 3.77 1.04
CA TYR A 189 -7.51 5.02 1.52
C TYR A 189 -6.01 5.12 1.21
N LEU A 190 -5.26 4.03 1.44
CA LEU A 190 -3.85 3.92 1.04
C LEU A 190 -3.68 4.06 -0.47
N MET A 191 -4.54 3.40 -1.25
CA MET A 191 -4.49 3.41 -2.70
C MET A 191 -4.76 4.81 -3.29
N ASP A 192 -5.70 5.56 -2.71
CA ASP A 192 -6.00 6.93 -3.15
C ASP A 192 -4.78 7.84 -2.94
N LEU A 193 -4.10 7.73 -1.78
CA LEU A 193 -2.89 8.49 -1.50
C LEU A 193 -1.74 8.08 -2.44
N GLU A 194 -1.51 6.78 -2.58
CA GLU A 194 -0.41 6.23 -3.37
C GLU A 194 -0.49 6.68 -4.83
N ARG A 195 -1.69 6.72 -5.43
CA ARG A 195 -1.87 7.22 -6.80
C ARG A 195 -1.56 8.71 -6.94
N LEU A 196 -1.89 9.55 -5.95
CA LEU A 196 -1.51 10.96 -5.96
C LEU A 196 0.00 11.14 -5.84
N LEU A 197 0.66 10.34 -5.00
CA LEU A 197 2.12 10.35 -4.88
C LEU A 197 2.76 9.93 -6.20
N GLN A 198 2.23 8.91 -6.87
CA GLN A 198 2.72 8.43 -8.16
C GLN A 198 2.50 9.43 -9.30
N ALA A 199 1.42 10.21 -9.27
CA ALA A 199 1.22 11.32 -10.21
C ALA A 199 2.26 12.43 -10.06
N ILE A 200 2.86 12.59 -8.88
CA ILE A 200 3.99 13.50 -8.65
C ILE A 200 5.32 12.84 -9.02
N LYS A 201 5.48 11.57 -8.62
CA LYS A 201 6.72 10.81 -8.82
C LYS A 201 6.38 9.33 -9.08
N PRO A 202 6.41 8.87 -10.35
CA PRO A 202 5.99 7.51 -10.72
C PRO A 202 6.78 6.37 -10.07
N THR A 203 7.97 6.62 -9.50
CA THR A 203 8.75 5.61 -8.79
C THR A 203 8.23 5.29 -7.39
N VAL A 204 7.36 6.14 -6.84
CA VAL A 204 6.94 6.07 -5.43
C VAL A 204 5.94 4.94 -5.17
N THR A 205 6.17 4.25 -4.07
CA THR A 205 5.19 3.42 -3.36
C THR A 205 5.10 3.88 -1.92
N LEU A 206 3.98 3.60 -1.26
CA LEU A 206 3.88 3.73 0.18
C LEU A 206 4.76 2.66 0.84
N PRO A 207 5.71 3.05 1.71
CA PRO A 207 6.42 2.08 2.53
C PRO A 207 5.55 1.61 3.69
N TYR A 208 5.83 0.41 4.21
CA TYR A 208 5.19 -0.10 5.42
C TYR A 208 6.15 -0.11 6.60
N TRP A 209 5.65 0.13 7.81
CA TRP A 209 6.42 -0.01 9.03
C TRP A 209 6.11 -1.34 9.73
N ARG A 210 7.09 -2.26 9.77
CA ARG A 210 7.05 -3.48 10.61
C ARG A 210 7.15 -3.11 12.08
N PHE A 211 6.02 -2.78 12.68
CA PHE A 211 5.94 -2.37 14.10
C PHE A 211 6.25 -3.50 15.09
N ASP A 212 6.29 -4.76 14.63
CA ASP A 212 6.69 -5.95 15.39
C ASP A 212 8.22 -6.18 15.37
N GLN A 213 8.98 -5.20 14.91
CA GLN A 213 10.44 -5.23 14.81
C GLN A 213 11.03 -3.84 15.13
N ALA A 214 12.33 -3.80 15.42
CA ALA A 214 13.07 -2.54 15.48
C ALA A 214 13.14 -1.88 14.10
N ALA A 215 13.07 -0.56 14.06
CA ALA A 215 13.05 0.23 12.83
C ALA A 215 14.05 1.39 12.88
N PRO A 216 15.36 1.11 13.04
CA PRO A 216 16.39 2.13 13.25
C PRO A 216 16.51 3.13 12.10
N ASN A 217 16.22 2.74 10.86
CA ASN A 217 16.29 3.63 9.69
C ASN A 217 15.02 4.45 9.47
N LEU A 218 13.89 4.01 10.05
CA LEU A 218 12.61 4.71 9.93
C LEU A 218 12.56 5.95 10.83
N PHE A 219 12.94 5.79 12.10
CA PHE A 219 12.86 6.83 13.13
C PHE A 219 14.18 7.60 13.25
N THR A 220 14.65 8.11 12.12
CA THR A 220 15.82 8.99 12.02
C THR A 220 15.40 10.41 11.66
N GLU A 221 16.26 11.39 11.95
CA GLU A 221 16.02 12.79 11.56
C GLU A 221 15.92 12.97 10.03
N GLY A 222 16.53 12.07 9.25
CA GLY A 222 16.50 12.07 7.78
C GLY A 222 15.30 11.36 7.16
N PHE A 223 14.42 10.74 7.98
CA PHE A 223 13.21 10.07 7.47
C PHE A 223 11.94 10.52 8.20
N MET A 224 11.33 9.68 9.05
CA MET A 224 10.07 10.02 9.70
C MET A 224 10.27 10.85 10.98
N GLY A 225 11.51 11.07 11.40
CA GLY A 225 11.88 11.88 12.55
C GLY A 225 12.31 11.03 13.75
N ALA A 226 13.40 11.42 14.38
CA ALA A 226 13.84 10.84 15.65
C ALA A 226 12.87 11.25 16.76
N ILE A 227 12.59 10.31 17.67
CA ILE A 227 11.55 10.45 18.68
C ILE A 227 12.14 10.28 20.08
N ASP A 228 11.52 10.94 21.05
CA ASP A 228 11.84 10.71 22.45
C ASP A 228 11.07 9.52 23.00
N GLU A 229 11.74 8.74 23.84
CA GLU A 229 11.13 7.65 24.58
C GLU A 229 10.44 8.18 25.83
N ILE A 230 9.23 7.69 26.08
CA ILE A 230 8.44 7.92 27.29
C ILE A 230 8.06 6.58 27.91
N PRO A 231 7.69 6.53 29.20
CA PRO A 231 7.25 5.30 29.83
C PRO A 231 6.09 4.60 29.10
N ARG A 232 6.18 3.28 29.00
CA ARG A 232 5.08 2.43 28.49
C ARG A 232 3.87 2.43 29.42
N ASP A 233 4.08 2.56 30.72
CA ASP A 233 2.99 2.63 31.68
C ASP A 233 2.45 4.07 31.79
N SER A 234 1.19 4.26 31.43
CA SER A 234 0.58 5.60 31.44
C SER A 234 0.45 6.23 32.83
N ARG A 235 0.66 5.44 33.88
CA ARG A 235 0.61 5.87 35.29
C ARG A 235 1.96 6.37 35.78
N GLU A 236 3.04 6.08 35.07
CA GLU A 236 4.38 6.56 35.42
C GLU A 236 4.55 8.05 35.07
N PRO A 237 5.38 8.81 35.81
CA PRO A 237 5.66 10.21 35.49
C PRO A 237 6.15 10.40 34.04
N GLY A 238 5.45 11.24 33.27
CA GLY A 238 5.74 11.47 31.85
C GLY A 238 5.14 10.43 30.89
N GLY A 239 4.53 9.36 31.40
CA GLY A 239 3.85 8.33 30.61
C GLY A 239 2.40 8.65 30.27
N ALA A 240 1.79 9.69 30.85
CA ALA A 240 0.38 10.04 30.64
C ALA A 240 0.02 10.10 29.14
N ILE A 241 -1.18 9.63 28.80
CA ILE A 241 -1.66 9.67 27.41
C ILE A 241 -1.84 11.13 26.99
N ASP A 242 -1.20 11.51 25.89
CA ASP A 242 -1.33 12.82 25.27
C ASP A 242 -1.53 12.66 23.77
N SER A 243 -2.62 13.23 23.27
CA SER A 243 -3.00 13.22 21.85
C SER A 243 -2.39 14.38 21.05
N GLY A 244 -1.23 14.87 21.48
CA GLY A 244 -0.47 15.91 20.78
C GLY A 244 -0.69 17.33 21.30
N ALA A 245 -1.35 17.51 22.44
CA ALA A 245 -1.57 18.83 23.03
C ALA A 245 -0.29 19.41 23.65
N THR A 246 0.51 18.54 24.28
CA THR A 246 1.80 18.91 24.89
C THR A 246 2.95 18.04 24.41
N THR A 247 2.68 17.01 23.60
CA THR A 247 3.69 16.15 22.99
C THR A 247 4.68 16.99 22.17
N PRO A 248 5.99 16.89 22.42
CA PRO A 248 6.99 17.56 21.60
C PRO A 248 6.99 17.00 20.16
N PRO A 249 7.41 17.80 19.17
CA PRO A 249 7.53 17.32 17.81
C PRO A 249 8.68 16.34 17.66
N ALA A 250 8.53 15.36 16.77
CA ALA A 250 9.63 14.54 16.30
C ALA A 250 10.75 15.42 15.71
N ARG A 251 12.00 15.04 15.96
CA ARG A 251 13.19 15.76 15.48
C ARG A 251 13.47 15.38 14.04
N LEU A 252 13.59 16.38 13.18
CA LEU A 252 13.82 16.23 11.75
C LEU A 252 15.03 17.09 11.35
N ALA A 253 15.84 16.55 10.43
CA ALA A 253 16.97 17.27 9.87
C ALA A 253 16.47 18.47 9.05
N LEU A 254 17.27 19.52 8.93
CA LEU A 254 16.85 20.75 8.23
C LEU A 254 16.58 20.54 6.74
N ASP A 255 17.26 19.57 6.13
CA ASP A 255 17.10 19.17 4.73
C ASP A 255 16.00 18.12 4.52
N ASN A 256 15.43 17.58 5.60
CA ASN A 256 14.24 16.74 5.52
C ASN A 256 13.02 17.62 5.20
N PRO A 257 12.28 17.38 4.10
CA PRO A 257 11.10 18.16 3.74
C PRO A 257 10.03 18.20 4.84
N LEU A 258 9.91 17.13 5.64
CA LEU A 258 8.95 17.06 6.74
C LEU A 258 9.29 17.99 7.90
N SER A 259 10.49 18.58 7.96
CA SER A 259 10.82 19.63 8.94
C SER A 259 9.91 20.87 8.81
N ARG A 260 9.21 20.98 7.67
CA ARG A 260 8.19 22.01 7.36
C ARG A 260 6.77 21.46 7.36
N TRP A 261 6.56 20.24 7.87
CA TRP A 261 5.23 19.65 8.00
C TRP A 261 4.29 20.56 8.77
N GLN A 262 3.09 20.74 8.25
CA GLN A 262 2.09 21.59 8.87
C GLN A 262 0.69 21.04 8.63
N ILE A 263 -0.13 21.07 9.67
CA ILE A 263 -1.55 20.72 9.64
C ILE A 263 -2.34 21.92 10.18
N GLY A 264 -3.02 22.67 9.30
CA GLY A 264 -3.65 23.92 9.69
C GLY A 264 -2.61 24.88 10.29
N ASP A 265 -2.78 25.25 11.55
CA ASP A 265 -1.85 26.16 12.27
C ASP A 265 -0.81 25.41 13.12
N VAL A 266 -0.84 24.07 13.13
CA VAL A 266 0.09 23.23 13.89
C VAL A 266 1.32 22.92 13.02
N GLN A 267 2.48 23.41 13.45
CA GLN A 267 3.76 23.14 12.80
C GLN A 267 4.47 21.94 13.46
N GLY A 268 5.10 21.10 12.64
CA GLY A 268 5.81 19.90 13.07
C GLY A 268 4.89 18.69 13.27
N ILE A 269 5.47 17.60 13.76
CA ILE A 269 4.78 16.32 13.96
C ILE A 269 4.86 15.94 15.44
N PRO A 270 3.88 16.30 16.29
CA PRO A 270 3.88 15.94 17.71
C PRO A 270 3.93 14.42 17.87
N ARG A 271 5.06 13.87 18.32
CA ARG A 271 5.24 12.41 18.49
C ARG A 271 6.34 12.05 19.48
N THR A 272 6.00 11.19 20.44
CA THR A 272 6.95 10.44 21.30
C THR A 272 6.56 8.97 21.33
N ALA A 273 7.48 8.07 21.66
CA ALA A 273 7.25 6.62 21.66
C ALA A 273 7.35 6.00 23.04
N ARG A 274 6.62 4.90 23.24
CA ARG A 274 6.61 4.06 24.44
C ARG A 274 7.58 2.87 24.35
N PHE A 275 8.55 3.00 23.44
CA PHE A 275 9.53 2.01 23.08
C PHE A 275 10.74 2.71 22.47
N ASP A 276 11.89 2.05 22.50
CA ASP A 276 13.06 2.49 21.74
C ASP A 276 12.98 1.92 20.31
N PRO A 277 12.70 2.73 19.28
CA PRO A 277 12.61 2.27 17.90
C PRO A 277 13.96 1.78 17.33
N GLN A 278 15.08 2.11 17.96
CA GLN A 278 16.42 1.71 17.50
C GLN A 278 16.74 0.26 17.87
N SER A 279 16.12 -0.26 18.94
CA SER A 279 16.45 -1.58 19.47
C SER A 279 15.25 -2.49 19.75
N GLY A 280 14.03 -1.94 19.74
CA GLY A 280 12.81 -2.66 20.12
C GLY A 280 11.65 -2.48 19.15
N GLU A 281 10.70 -3.40 19.25
CA GLU A 281 9.39 -3.34 18.62
C GLU A 281 8.46 -2.32 19.32
N ALA A 282 7.39 -1.94 18.66
CA ALA A 282 6.32 -1.16 19.28
C ALA A 282 5.67 -1.98 20.41
N THR A 283 5.42 -1.36 21.57
CA THR A 283 5.08 -2.13 22.79
C THR A 283 3.62 -2.03 23.20
N GLY A 284 2.83 -1.15 22.58
CA GLY A 284 1.51 -0.74 23.05
C GLY A 284 1.60 0.13 24.31
N LEU A 285 0.64 -0.05 25.22
CA LEU A 285 0.48 0.82 26.40
C LEU A 285 -0.14 0.05 27.58
N VAL A 286 0.31 0.35 28.81
CA VAL A 286 -0.48 0.01 30.01
C VAL A 286 -1.44 1.14 30.32
N LEU A 287 -2.73 0.86 30.23
CA LEU A 287 -3.81 1.84 30.36
C LEU A 287 -3.93 2.38 31.79
N PRO A 288 -4.59 3.54 32.00
CA PRO A 288 -4.75 4.12 33.33
C PRO A 288 -5.47 3.20 34.33
N ASP A 289 -6.31 2.29 33.83
CA ASP A 289 -7.01 1.27 34.62
C ASP A 289 -6.17 0.00 34.89
N GLY A 290 -4.92 -0.03 34.43
CA GLY A 290 -3.97 -1.13 34.63
C GLY A 290 -4.06 -2.24 33.58
N ARG A 291 -4.97 -2.19 32.62
CA ARG A 291 -5.02 -3.17 31.51
C ARG A 291 -3.80 -3.03 30.61
N ASP A 292 -3.26 -4.15 30.17
CA ASP A 292 -2.13 -4.20 29.23
C ASP A 292 -2.65 -4.25 27.78
N PHE A 293 -2.60 -3.12 27.08
CA PHE A 293 -2.93 -3.04 25.66
C PHE A 293 -1.67 -3.25 24.84
N ARG A 294 -1.24 -4.51 24.77
CA ARG A 294 0.04 -4.93 24.18
C ARG A 294 -0.09 -5.18 22.68
N LEU A 295 0.95 -4.81 21.94
CA LEU A 295 1.11 -5.19 20.55
C LEU A 295 1.24 -6.72 20.41
N THR A 296 0.59 -7.28 19.40
CA THR A 296 0.76 -8.67 18.96
C THR A 296 1.75 -8.76 17.79
N SER A 297 2.57 -9.80 17.77
CA SER A 297 3.50 -10.05 16.64
C SER A 297 2.74 -10.39 15.34
N GLN A 298 3.44 -10.36 14.20
CA GLN A 298 2.89 -10.84 12.94
C GLN A 298 2.33 -12.27 13.06
N ASP A 299 3.09 -13.21 13.63
CA ASP A 299 2.66 -14.61 13.75
C ASP A 299 1.35 -14.77 14.53
N VAL A 300 1.25 -14.06 15.66
CA VAL A 300 0.02 -14.05 16.47
C VAL A 300 -1.13 -13.42 15.69
N THR A 301 -0.84 -12.35 14.93
CA THR A 301 -1.85 -11.64 14.14
C THR A 301 -2.40 -12.52 13.02
N LEU A 302 -1.54 -13.17 12.24
CA LEU A 302 -1.93 -14.10 11.19
C LEU A 302 -2.75 -15.28 11.74
N GLY A 303 -2.59 -15.62 13.02
CA GLY A 303 -3.41 -16.60 13.74
C GLY A 303 -4.78 -16.11 14.26
N MET A 304 -5.08 -14.81 14.30
CA MET A 304 -6.32 -14.27 14.90
C MET A 304 -7.60 -14.70 14.18
N GLY A 305 -7.48 -15.03 12.90
CA GLY A 305 -8.56 -15.57 12.06
C GLY A 305 -8.97 -16.99 12.43
N GLY A 306 -8.17 -17.74 13.21
CA GLY A 306 -8.55 -19.02 13.79
C GLY A 306 -8.24 -20.29 12.99
N GLY A 307 -7.50 -20.21 11.88
CA GLY A 307 -6.95 -21.37 11.17
C GLY A 307 -5.48 -21.59 11.52
N VAL A 308 -5.07 -22.83 11.78
CA VAL A 308 -3.64 -23.20 11.71
C VAL A 308 -3.33 -23.33 10.23
N ALA A 309 -2.40 -22.54 9.69
CA ALA A 309 -1.93 -22.79 8.34
C ALA A 309 -1.03 -24.04 8.37
N PRO A 310 -1.25 -25.07 7.52
CA PRO A 310 -2.29 -25.25 6.50
C PRO A 310 -3.49 -26.12 6.94
N ASP A 311 -3.60 -26.47 8.21
CA ASP A 311 -4.46 -27.54 8.72
C ASP A 311 -5.97 -27.21 8.84
N ASP A 312 -6.40 -25.93 8.90
CA ASP A 312 -7.83 -25.57 8.97
C ASP A 312 -8.18 -24.19 8.35
N PRO A 313 -8.19 -24.07 7.00
CA PRO A 313 -8.53 -22.82 6.33
C PRO A 313 -10.00 -22.40 6.51
N GLU A 314 -10.92 -23.32 6.81
CA GLU A 314 -12.37 -23.04 6.93
C GLU A 314 -12.71 -22.09 8.08
N GLU A 315 -11.94 -22.12 9.16
CA GLU A 315 -12.15 -21.24 10.32
C GLU A 315 -11.65 -19.81 10.10
N ALA A 316 -10.72 -19.61 9.15
CA ALA A 316 -10.18 -18.30 8.81
C ALA A 316 -11.26 -17.42 8.17
N LYS A 317 -11.68 -16.38 8.90
CA LYS A 317 -12.65 -15.40 8.41
C LYS A 317 -12.28 -13.98 8.76
N LEU A 318 -12.65 -13.03 7.90
CA LEU A 318 -12.48 -11.61 8.19
C LEU A 318 -13.34 -11.20 9.38
N GLY A 319 -14.67 -11.37 9.29
CA GLY A 319 -15.62 -11.24 10.41
C GLY A 319 -15.65 -9.86 11.12
N SER A 320 -16.54 -9.69 12.10
CA SER A 320 -16.59 -8.49 12.96
C SER A 320 -15.67 -8.62 14.18
N LEU A 321 -15.21 -7.49 14.74
CA LEU A 321 -14.44 -7.40 16.00
C LEU A 321 -15.07 -8.15 17.18
N THR A 322 -16.39 -8.30 17.16
CA THR A 322 -17.16 -8.96 18.22
C THR A 322 -17.04 -10.49 18.17
N LEU A 323 -16.71 -11.07 17.02
CA LEU A 323 -16.60 -12.52 16.87
C LEU A 323 -15.34 -13.03 17.57
N PRO A 324 -15.40 -14.16 18.30
CA PRO A 324 -14.26 -14.68 19.07
C PRO A 324 -13.11 -15.21 18.20
N LYS A 325 -13.37 -15.56 16.93
CA LYS A 325 -12.38 -15.97 15.92
C LYS A 325 -12.63 -15.15 14.66
N SER A 326 -11.82 -14.14 14.41
CA SER A 326 -12.00 -13.21 13.28
C SER A 326 -10.71 -12.43 13.10
N PHE A 327 -10.26 -12.31 11.86
CA PHE A 327 -9.06 -11.57 11.52
C PHE A 327 -9.25 -10.06 11.70
N ALA A 328 -10.47 -9.53 11.54
CA ALA A 328 -10.76 -8.12 11.77
C ALA A 328 -10.40 -7.64 13.19
N ARG A 329 -10.33 -8.54 14.19
CA ARG A 329 -9.80 -8.23 15.54
C ARG A 329 -8.42 -7.56 15.52
N MET A 330 -7.68 -7.70 14.43
CA MET A 330 -6.43 -7.00 14.19
C MET A 330 -6.57 -5.47 14.32
N GLU A 331 -7.76 -4.90 14.10
CA GLU A 331 -8.07 -3.47 14.35
C GLU A 331 -7.80 -3.08 15.81
N GLY A 332 -8.09 -3.97 16.77
CA GLY A 332 -7.71 -3.77 18.16
C GLY A 332 -6.20 -3.90 18.34
N THR A 333 -5.68 -5.12 18.17
CA THR A 333 -4.23 -5.37 18.15
C THR A 333 -3.91 -6.29 16.99
N PRO A 334 -2.91 -5.98 16.14
CA PRO A 334 -1.84 -5.01 16.40
C PRO A 334 -2.13 -3.55 16.04
N HIS A 335 -3.16 -3.24 15.23
CA HIS A 335 -3.38 -1.87 14.73
C HIS A 335 -3.51 -0.82 15.86
N GLY A 336 -4.51 -0.95 16.73
CA GLY A 336 -4.73 -0.01 17.83
C GLY A 336 -3.56 0.04 18.80
N ALA A 337 -2.95 -1.11 19.10
CA ALA A 337 -1.76 -1.16 19.95
C ALA A 337 -0.55 -0.44 19.32
N ALA A 338 -0.35 -0.53 18.00
CA ALA A 338 0.68 0.22 17.29
C ALA A 338 0.43 1.73 17.37
N HIS A 339 -0.82 2.19 17.20
CA HIS A 339 -1.19 3.60 17.43
C HIS A 339 -0.89 4.05 18.87
N MET A 340 -1.27 3.24 19.86
CA MET A 340 -1.08 3.54 21.28
C MET A 340 0.37 3.39 21.77
N SER A 341 1.27 2.88 20.93
CA SER A 341 2.72 2.86 21.20
C SER A 341 3.34 4.26 21.15
N PHE A 342 2.54 5.29 20.84
CA PHE A 342 2.96 6.68 20.79
C PHE A 342 2.08 7.59 21.67
N ASN A 343 2.65 8.74 22.02
CA ASN A 343 1.88 9.96 22.20
C ASN A 343 1.98 10.83 20.95
N GLY A 344 1.02 11.74 20.75
CA GLY A 344 0.91 12.55 19.54
C GLY A 344 -0.45 12.43 18.87
N ARG A 345 -0.61 13.04 17.70
CA ARG A 345 -1.88 12.96 16.94
C ARG A 345 -2.20 11.52 16.53
N ILE A 346 -1.18 10.73 16.24
CA ILE A 346 -1.31 9.35 15.78
C ILE A 346 -2.04 8.42 16.75
N ASN A 347 -2.10 8.71 18.05
CA ASN A 347 -2.78 7.83 19.02
C ASN A 347 -4.27 8.17 19.22
N ASN A 348 -4.80 9.13 18.45
CA ASN A 348 -6.18 9.59 18.57
C ASN A 348 -6.89 9.42 17.23
N VAL A 349 -7.83 8.46 17.17
CA VAL A 349 -8.48 8.01 15.93
C VAL A 349 -8.87 9.18 15.02
N PRO A 350 -9.70 10.17 15.42
CA PRO A 350 -10.20 11.22 14.51
C PRO A 350 -9.16 12.19 13.93
N VAL A 351 -7.92 12.14 14.39
CA VAL A 351 -6.83 13.02 13.97
C VAL A 351 -5.55 12.24 13.66
N ALA A 352 -5.61 10.90 13.65
CA ALA A 352 -4.42 10.08 13.52
C ALA A 352 -3.66 10.33 12.22
N PRO A 353 -4.32 10.58 11.06
CA PRO A 353 -3.62 10.91 9.81
C PRO A 353 -2.97 12.29 9.77
N GLU A 354 -3.08 13.12 10.81
CA GLU A 354 -2.28 14.35 10.90
C GLU A 354 -0.76 14.04 11.02
N ASP A 355 -0.41 12.84 11.50
CA ASP A 355 0.95 12.30 11.46
C ASP A 355 1.15 11.42 10.21
N PRO A 356 2.12 11.72 9.34
CA PRO A 356 2.36 10.92 8.14
C PRO A 356 2.77 9.47 8.38
N LEU A 357 3.22 9.12 9.59
CA LEU A 357 3.49 7.73 9.98
C LEU A 357 2.22 6.87 9.96
N PHE A 358 1.03 7.47 10.05
CA PHE A 358 -0.26 6.79 9.90
C PHE A 358 -0.28 5.87 8.67
N PHE A 359 0.13 6.39 7.51
CA PHE A 359 0.06 5.64 6.26
C PHE A 359 1.05 4.47 6.22
N LEU A 360 2.22 4.62 6.85
CA LEU A 360 3.20 3.54 6.96
C LEU A 360 2.72 2.43 7.91
N LEU A 361 2.07 2.81 9.01
CA LEU A 361 1.44 1.89 9.95
C LEU A 361 0.32 1.11 9.24
N HIS A 362 -0.61 1.80 8.57
CA HIS A 362 -1.71 1.17 7.86
C HIS A 362 -1.24 0.35 6.65
N CYS A 363 -0.14 0.72 5.97
CA CYS A 363 0.45 -0.15 4.95
C CYS A 363 0.91 -1.49 5.51
N ASN A 364 1.36 -1.57 6.77
CA ASN A 364 1.67 -2.86 7.40
C ASN A 364 0.41 -3.63 7.80
N ILE A 365 -0.66 -2.94 8.21
CA ILE A 365 -1.97 -3.57 8.45
C ILE A 365 -2.52 -4.18 7.16
N ASP A 366 -2.47 -3.44 6.06
CA ASP A 366 -2.88 -3.92 4.74
C ASP A 366 -1.98 -5.07 4.24
N ARG A 367 -0.68 -5.01 4.53
CA ARG A 367 0.28 -6.11 4.26
C ARG A 367 -0.09 -7.39 5.02
N LEU A 368 -0.37 -7.27 6.31
CA LEU A 368 -0.80 -8.41 7.14
C LEU A 368 -2.11 -9.01 6.63
N TRP A 369 -3.02 -8.17 6.15
CA TRP A 369 -4.23 -8.65 5.48
C TRP A 369 -3.90 -9.39 4.19
N ALA A 370 -3.08 -8.82 3.30
CA ALA A 370 -2.68 -9.50 2.07
C ALA A 370 -1.97 -10.85 2.32
N LEU A 371 -1.13 -10.95 3.35
CA LEU A 371 -0.53 -12.22 3.80
C LEU A 371 -1.60 -13.21 4.25
N TRP A 372 -2.53 -12.78 5.11
CA TRP A 372 -3.62 -13.63 5.58
C TRP A 372 -4.50 -14.10 4.43
N GLN A 373 -4.79 -13.23 3.45
CA GLN A 373 -5.52 -13.61 2.24
C GLN A 373 -4.78 -14.66 1.42
N GLY A 374 -3.45 -14.50 1.27
CA GLY A 374 -2.59 -15.47 0.63
C GLY A 374 -2.60 -16.83 1.33
N MET A 375 -2.39 -16.84 2.65
CA MET A 375 -2.26 -18.05 3.47
C MET A 375 -3.55 -18.88 3.58
N PHE A 376 -4.72 -18.24 3.53
CA PHE A 376 -6.00 -18.90 3.78
C PHE A 376 -6.94 -18.87 2.58
N GLU A 377 -6.46 -18.43 1.40
CA GLU A 377 -7.26 -18.29 0.17
C GLU A 377 -8.50 -17.39 0.40
N ARG A 378 -8.26 -16.21 0.99
CA ARG A 378 -9.32 -15.25 1.40
C ARG A 378 -9.38 -14.01 0.54
N ASP A 379 -9.38 -14.19 -0.76
CA ASP A 379 -9.44 -13.13 -1.77
C ASP A 379 -10.60 -13.29 -2.77
N ASP A 380 -11.41 -14.36 -2.68
CA ASP A 380 -12.68 -14.43 -3.43
C ASP A 380 -13.76 -13.58 -2.72
N GLN A 381 -14.15 -12.49 -3.36
CA GLN A 381 -15.22 -11.60 -2.90
C GLN A 381 -16.59 -12.27 -2.76
N ASN A 382 -16.84 -13.39 -3.45
CA ASN A 382 -18.10 -14.12 -3.38
C ASN A 382 -18.16 -15.11 -2.20
N ASP A 383 -17.05 -15.30 -1.49
CA ASP A 383 -16.98 -16.18 -0.34
C ASP A 383 -17.34 -15.43 0.95
N ILE A 384 -18.38 -15.91 1.64
CA ILE A 384 -18.83 -15.36 2.93
C ILE A 384 -17.76 -15.42 4.03
N ARG A 385 -16.77 -16.30 3.89
CA ARG A 385 -15.63 -16.40 4.82
C ARG A 385 -14.61 -15.29 4.57
N THR A 386 -14.46 -14.85 3.31
CA THR A 386 -13.66 -13.68 2.93
C THR A 386 -14.34 -12.39 3.38
N TYR A 387 -15.63 -12.23 3.10
CA TYR A 387 -16.41 -11.09 3.54
C TYR A 387 -17.85 -11.50 3.88
N PRO A 388 -18.30 -11.34 5.14
CA PRO A 388 -19.56 -11.94 5.60
C PRO A 388 -20.83 -11.28 5.07
N TYR A 389 -20.77 -10.00 4.68
CA TYR A 389 -21.95 -9.20 4.30
C TYR A 389 -22.07 -9.10 2.79
N GLN A 390 -22.79 -10.04 2.19
CA GLN A 390 -22.85 -10.23 0.74
C GLN A 390 -24.07 -9.57 0.09
N GLN A 391 -25.14 -9.36 0.86
CA GLN A 391 -26.43 -8.93 0.33
C GLN A 391 -27.06 -7.83 1.19
N ALA A 392 -27.97 -7.07 0.57
CA ALA A 392 -28.77 -6.08 1.28
C ALA A 392 -29.54 -6.71 2.45
N GLY A 393 -29.33 -6.18 3.65
CA GLY A 393 -29.91 -6.68 4.90
C GLY A 393 -28.99 -7.55 5.75
N ASP A 394 -27.80 -7.91 5.25
CA ASP A 394 -26.78 -8.63 6.04
C ASP A 394 -26.13 -7.73 7.10
N ALA A 395 -25.98 -6.44 6.78
CA ALA A 395 -25.40 -5.39 7.62
C ALA A 395 -25.94 -4.01 7.18
N ASP A 396 -25.35 -2.93 7.69
CA ASP A 396 -25.70 -1.59 7.23
C ASP A 396 -25.38 -1.40 5.73
N PRO A 397 -26.11 -0.53 5.01
CA PRO A 397 -26.00 -0.44 3.54
C PRO A 397 -24.61 -0.05 3.00
N TRP A 398 -23.73 0.51 3.85
CA TRP A 398 -22.34 0.84 3.49
C TRP A 398 -21.34 -0.28 3.80
N GLU A 399 -21.77 -1.32 4.53
CA GLU A 399 -20.96 -2.46 4.98
C GLU A 399 -21.17 -3.72 4.13
N ILE A 400 -22.04 -3.67 3.13
CA ILE A 400 -22.24 -4.81 2.22
C ILE A 400 -21.20 -4.79 1.10
N ILE A 401 -20.87 -5.97 0.55
CA ILE A 401 -19.76 -6.16 -0.39
C ILE A 401 -19.82 -5.27 -1.64
N ASP A 402 -21.03 -4.93 -2.10
CA ASP A 402 -21.24 -4.05 -3.25
C ASP A 402 -21.37 -2.58 -2.86
N ALA A 403 -21.25 -2.20 -1.59
CA ALA A 403 -21.40 -0.83 -1.14
C ALA A 403 -20.28 0.07 -1.66
N ARG A 404 -20.65 1.22 -2.22
CA ARG A 404 -19.71 2.30 -2.50
C ARG A 404 -19.22 2.92 -1.20
N GLN A 405 -17.93 3.23 -1.15
CA GLN A 405 -17.29 3.63 0.10
C GLN A 405 -17.22 5.15 0.23
N TRP A 406 -17.72 5.67 1.36
CA TRP A 406 -17.45 7.06 1.75
C TRP A 406 -15.93 7.28 1.86
N PRO A 407 -15.39 8.44 1.48
CA PRO A 407 -16.05 9.61 0.92
C PRO A 407 -16.20 9.58 -0.61
N TRP A 408 -15.75 8.52 -1.27
CA TRP A 408 -15.70 8.41 -2.73
C TRP A 408 -17.03 8.01 -3.38
N ASP A 409 -18.05 7.75 -2.57
CA ASP A 409 -19.36 7.27 -3.00
C ASP A 409 -20.31 8.36 -3.53
N GLY A 410 -19.90 9.62 -3.42
CA GLY A 410 -20.69 10.78 -3.84
C GLY A 410 -21.67 11.32 -2.82
N GLY A 411 -21.55 10.89 -1.57
CA GLY A 411 -22.48 11.24 -0.49
C GLY A 411 -23.74 10.39 -0.51
N THR A 412 -23.68 9.18 -1.12
CA THR A 412 -24.74 8.18 -1.03
C THR A 412 -24.87 7.63 0.39
N SER A 413 -23.74 7.49 1.08
CA SER A 413 -23.61 7.29 2.51
C SER A 413 -23.23 8.63 3.15
N GLN A 414 -23.78 8.86 4.34
CA GLN A 414 -23.55 10.07 5.13
C GLN A 414 -23.23 9.66 6.56
N PRO A 415 -22.07 9.03 6.79
CA PRO A 415 -21.64 8.67 8.13
C PRO A 415 -21.61 9.95 8.98
N GLY A 416 -22.26 9.91 10.14
CA GLY A 416 -22.41 11.08 11.01
C GLY A 416 -23.09 12.30 10.35
N SER A 417 -23.90 12.11 9.29
CA SER A 417 -24.47 13.20 8.47
C SER A 417 -23.43 14.11 7.81
N MET A 418 -22.23 13.60 7.56
CA MET A 418 -21.15 14.37 6.94
C MET A 418 -21.23 14.38 5.41
N LEU A 419 -20.78 15.49 4.83
CA LEU A 419 -20.48 15.57 3.40
C LEU A 419 -19.05 15.07 3.16
N PRO A 420 -18.77 14.46 1.99
CA PRO A 420 -17.41 14.15 1.56
C PRO A 420 -16.49 15.37 1.72
N PRO A 421 -15.29 15.20 2.28
CA PRO A 421 -14.37 16.30 2.53
C PRO A 421 -13.67 16.76 1.25
N GLY A 422 -13.01 17.92 1.36
CA GLY A 422 -12.08 18.38 0.35
C GLY A 422 -12.73 18.84 -0.95
N THR A 423 -11.92 18.86 -2.01
CA THR A 423 -12.37 19.29 -3.35
C THR A 423 -12.89 18.13 -4.20
N ARG A 424 -12.72 16.89 -3.73
CA ARG A 424 -12.98 15.66 -4.48
C ARG A 424 -14.32 15.03 -4.06
N LYS A 425 -15.42 15.51 -4.65
CA LYS A 425 -16.73 14.84 -4.58
C LYS A 425 -16.83 13.75 -5.67
N GLU A 426 -17.25 12.54 -5.32
CA GLU A 426 -17.30 11.36 -6.24
C GLU A 426 -15.94 10.99 -6.86
N ASN A 427 -14.84 11.25 -6.15
CA ASN A 427 -13.53 11.23 -6.79
C ASN A 427 -12.48 10.43 -6.02
N PHE A 428 -12.25 9.20 -6.47
CA PHE A 428 -11.02 8.48 -6.24
C PHE A 428 -9.90 8.97 -7.19
N THR A 429 -8.63 8.89 -6.78
CA THR A 429 -7.52 9.26 -7.68
C THR A 429 -7.35 8.22 -8.79
N ARG A 430 -7.36 8.70 -10.04
CA ARG A 430 -7.18 7.84 -11.20
C ARG A 430 -5.73 7.45 -11.39
N SER A 431 -5.52 6.29 -11.99
CA SER A 431 -4.23 5.81 -12.44
C SER A 431 -4.24 5.65 -13.96
N ASP A 432 -3.13 6.01 -14.60
CA ASP A 432 -2.88 5.68 -16.01
C ASP A 432 -2.28 4.26 -16.15
N LEU A 433 -1.96 3.60 -15.02
CA LEU A 433 -1.26 2.31 -14.96
C LEU A 433 -2.16 1.12 -14.61
N VAL A 434 -3.40 1.35 -14.16
CA VAL A 434 -4.37 0.29 -13.82
C VAL A 434 -5.80 0.70 -14.16
N VAL A 435 -6.71 -0.27 -14.22
CA VAL A 435 -8.14 -0.03 -14.43
C VAL A 435 -8.66 0.93 -13.35
N ASN A 436 -9.40 1.95 -13.78
CA ASN A 436 -10.06 2.89 -12.88
C ASN A 436 -11.45 2.39 -12.50
N PHE A 437 -11.89 2.70 -11.28
CA PHE A 437 -13.19 2.25 -10.79
C PHE A 437 -14.35 2.85 -11.62
N PRO A 438 -15.44 2.08 -11.84
CA PRO A 438 -16.65 2.61 -12.45
C PRO A 438 -17.16 3.86 -11.70
N ASN A 439 -17.47 4.93 -12.44
CA ASN A 439 -17.86 6.23 -11.88
C ASN A 439 -16.84 6.84 -10.90
N ASN A 440 -15.58 6.38 -10.92
CA ASN A 440 -14.52 6.84 -10.03
C ASN A 440 -14.83 6.65 -8.53
N SER A 441 -15.59 5.60 -8.22
CA SER A 441 -16.12 5.31 -6.88
C SER A 441 -15.91 3.83 -6.54
N PRO A 442 -14.92 3.48 -5.69
CA PRO A 442 -14.66 2.10 -5.31
C PRO A 442 -15.76 1.54 -4.40
N ARG A 443 -15.90 0.22 -4.48
CA ARG A 443 -16.74 -0.61 -3.60
C ARG A 443 -15.88 -1.52 -2.73
N ILE A 444 -16.46 -2.10 -1.69
CA ILE A 444 -15.76 -3.08 -0.83
C ILE A 444 -15.17 -4.23 -1.67
N GLU A 445 -15.93 -4.79 -2.62
CA GLU A 445 -15.47 -5.87 -3.50
C GLU A 445 -14.16 -5.55 -4.22
N ASN A 446 -13.92 -4.29 -4.57
CA ASN A 446 -12.70 -3.88 -5.27
C ASN A 446 -11.46 -3.94 -4.37
N ALA A 447 -11.64 -3.92 -3.05
CA ALA A 447 -10.55 -4.03 -2.09
C ALA A 447 -10.26 -5.48 -1.68
N ILE A 448 -11.14 -6.44 -2.00
CA ILE A 448 -10.97 -7.84 -1.58
C ILE A 448 -9.88 -8.54 -2.39
N ASP A 449 -9.87 -8.40 -3.71
CA ASP A 449 -8.91 -9.07 -4.61
C ASP A 449 -7.91 -8.06 -5.20
N PRO A 450 -6.92 -7.57 -4.43
CA PRO A 450 -6.02 -6.52 -4.88
C PRO A 450 -5.11 -6.96 -6.04
N TYR A 451 -4.90 -8.28 -6.17
CA TYR A 451 -4.01 -8.88 -7.16
C TYR A 451 -4.74 -9.46 -8.37
N ALA A 452 -6.07 -9.37 -8.40
CA ALA A 452 -6.92 -9.86 -9.49
C ALA A 452 -6.78 -11.37 -9.75
N ASN A 453 -6.75 -12.18 -8.69
CA ASN A 453 -6.72 -13.64 -8.79
C ASN A 453 -8.05 -14.21 -9.32
N HIS A 454 -9.17 -13.54 -9.04
CA HIS A 454 -10.52 -13.95 -9.44
C HIS A 454 -11.12 -13.02 -10.49
N ASN A 455 -10.83 -11.71 -10.43
CA ASN A 455 -11.33 -10.73 -11.38
C ASN A 455 -10.25 -9.75 -11.84
N SER A 456 -9.89 -9.79 -13.13
CA SER A 456 -8.90 -8.87 -13.75
C SER A 456 -9.25 -7.40 -13.60
N ASP A 457 -10.54 -7.06 -13.50
CA ASP A 457 -11.00 -5.68 -13.37
C ASP A 457 -10.76 -5.11 -11.95
N HIS A 458 -10.40 -5.96 -10.99
CA HIS A 458 -10.14 -5.59 -9.60
C HIS A 458 -8.65 -5.33 -9.31
N TYR A 459 -7.77 -5.46 -10.30
CA TYR A 459 -6.34 -5.25 -10.09
C TYR A 459 -6.05 -3.82 -9.62
N LEU A 460 -5.51 -3.69 -8.41
CA LEU A 460 -5.31 -2.39 -7.77
C LEU A 460 -3.96 -1.73 -8.08
N GLY A 461 -3.00 -2.45 -8.67
CA GLY A 461 -1.74 -1.86 -9.14
C GLY A 461 -0.62 -1.76 -8.12
N PHE A 462 -0.69 -2.55 -7.05
CA PHE A 462 0.36 -2.62 -6.02
C PHE A 462 0.71 -4.07 -5.69
N GLY A 463 1.79 -4.23 -4.93
CA GLY A 463 2.22 -5.47 -4.30
C GLY A 463 3.12 -5.15 -3.11
N TYR A 464 3.43 -6.14 -2.28
CA TYR A 464 4.38 -6.02 -1.18
C TYR A 464 5.62 -6.85 -1.47
N ASP A 465 6.80 -6.38 -1.06
CA ASP A 465 8.07 -7.07 -1.30
C ASP A 465 8.17 -8.48 -0.70
N ASP A 466 7.27 -8.87 0.19
CA ASP A 466 7.21 -10.19 0.81
C ASP A 466 5.83 -10.88 0.73
N VAL A 467 4.94 -10.38 -0.14
CA VAL A 467 3.64 -11.02 -0.41
C VAL A 467 3.58 -11.45 -1.87
N PRO A 468 3.66 -12.77 -2.16
CA PRO A 468 3.50 -13.27 -3.51
C PRO A 468 2.05 -13.12 -3.97
N TYR A 469 1.84 -12.88 -5.28
CA TYR A 469 0.49 -12.70 -5.83
C TYR A 469 -0.27 -14.04 -5.99
N ASN A 470 0.44 -15.15 -6.17
CA ASN A 470 -0.09 -16.43 -6.61
C ASN A 470 -0.33 -17.44 -5.48
N HIS A 471 -0.49 -16.97 -4.24
CA HIS A 471 -0.70 -17.82 -3.04
C HIS A 471 0.36 -18.88 -2.77
N VAL A 472 1.52 -18.84 -3.46
CA VAL A 472 2.67 -19.66 -3.04
C VAL A 472 3.00 -19.22 -1.63
N GLU A 473 3.06 -20.17 -0.68
CA GLU A 473 3.26 -19.84 0.73
C GLU A 473 4.38 -18.81 0.89
N PRO A 474 4.12 -17.65 1.53
CA PRO A 474 5.17 -16.67 1.77
C PRO A 474 6.27 -17.36 2.59
N PRO A 475 7.56 -17.09 2.32
CA PRO A 475 8.63 -17.65 3.13
C PRO A 475 8.42 -17.20 4.57
N ILE A 476 7.99 -18.12 5.44
CA ILE A 476 7.93 -17.87 6.88
C ILE A 476 9.39 -17.73 7.32
N SER A 477 9.83 -16.48 7.51
CA SER A 477 11.19 -16.14 7.98
C SER A 477 11.27 -16.17 9.50
#